data_AF-A0A6B0WG19-F1
#
_entry.id   AF-A0A6B0WG19-F1
#
_cell.length_a   1.000
_cell.length_b   1.000
_cell.length_c   1.000
_cell.angle_alpha   90.00
_cell.angle_beta   90.00
_cell.angle_gamma   90.00
#
_symmetry.space_group_name_H-M   'P 1'
#
loop_
_entity.id
_entity.type
_entity.pdbx_description
1 polymer ?
#
loop_
_entity_poly.entity_id
_entity_poly.type
_entity_poly.pdbx_seq_one_letter_code
_entity_poly.pdbx_strand_id
1 'polypeptide(L)'
;MFEIFTLGGGTYLVDLLNAVAAVTGGGAYVNLAQLAGMAGLAWILMRTAFGGSWRDNGKWVLLFAAVWGAMIVPKATVRVVDRLDPALAPAVVANVPMGLALFASLTSEVGDGLTRLTEQAFALPDDLRYRRHGMIFGARLADRATRLEVTDAVFARNLRSYARQCVFHALLLGHVTADDLRESTDLWSLVTAAGTPSAGASPARMFEFSTRGAVSGTGATTLDRQVVTCRDGATRLDAQWTAEMNRAATVFGRRIFPGARTDALARAELLAALPAAHDFLVGASRAAGEIMRQQMVLNAVHDAGEQWAAEAGNAAALRAYTDA
;
A
#
# COMPACT_ATOMS: atom_id res chain seq x y z
N MET A 1 -11.48 -32.22 0.78
CA MET A 1 -10.65 -31.13 1.31
C MET A 1 -11.43 -29.85 1.11
N PHE A 2 -11.59 -29.04 2.16
CA PHE A 2 -12.37 -27.79 2.09
C PHE A 2 -11.43 -26.59 2.00
N GLU A 3 -11.78 -25.60 1.18
CA GLU A 3 -11.04 -24.34 1.09
C GLU A 3 -11.81 -23.23 1.80
N ILE A 4 -11.12 -22.45 2.62
CA ILE A 4 -11.68 -21.25 3.27
C ILE A 4 -10.92 -20.05 2.74
N PHE A 5 -11.66 -19.11 2.15
CA PHE A 5 -11.10 -17.87 1.63
C PHE A 5 -11.12 -16.78 2.71
N THR A 6 -10.02 -16.04 2.87
CA THR A 6 -9.98 -14.84 3.71
C THR A 6 -9.29 -13.70 2.98
N LEU A 7 -9.67 -12.47 3.37
CA LEU A 7 -9.13 -11.23 2.86
C LEU A 7 -8.26 -10.62 3.96
N GLY A 8 -7.11 -11.24 4.22
CA GLY A 8 -6.19 -10.87 5.28
C GLY A 8 -6.36 -11.68 6.57
N GLY A 9 -5.33 -11.64 7.41
CA GLY A 9 -5.33 -12.29 8.72
C GLY A 9 -5.34 -13.81 8.67
N GLY A 10 -4.89 -14.43 7.57
CA GLY A 10 -4.88 -15.88 7.40
C GLY A 10 -4.16 -16.64 8.52
N THR A 11 -3.10 -16.07 9.10
CA THR A 11 -2.40 -16.66 10.26
C THR A 11 -3.31 -16.82 11.47
N TYR A 12 -4.10 -15.79 11.80
CA TYR A 12 -5.06 -15.84 12.91
C TYR A 12 -6.16 -16.88 12.66
N LEU A 13 -6.61 -17.01 11.42
CA LEU A 13 -7.62 -18.01 11.06
C LEU A 13 -7.06 -19.43 11.17
N VAL A 14 -5.81 -19.64 10.76
CA VAL A 14 -5.09 -20.91 10.95
C VAL A 14 -4.94 -21.23 12.44
N ASP A 15 -4.52 -20.26 13.26
CA ASP A 15 -4.38 -20.46 14.72
C ASP A 15 -5.72 -20.77 15.38
N LEU A 16 -6.79 -20.09 14.96
CA LEU A 16 -8.14 -20.38 15.42
C LEU A 16 -8.58 -21.80 15.05
N LEU A 17 -8.36 -22.23 13.80
CA LEU A 17 -8.71 -23.58 13.36
C LEU A 17 -7.87 -24.65 14.05
N ASN A 18 -6.59 -24.36 14.32
CA ASN A 18 -5.71 -25.23 15.11
C ASN A 18 -6.20 -25.35 16.56
N ALA A 19 -6.64 -24.25 17.18
CA ALA A 19 -7.23 -24.28 18.51
C ALA A 19 -8.53 -25.11 18.53
N VAL A 20 -9.39 -24.95 17.52
CA VAL A 20 -10.61 -25.76 17.36
C VAL A 20 -10.27 -27.24 17.16
N ALA A 21 -9.26 -27.55 16.34
CA ALA A 21 -8.80 -28.92 16.15
C ALA A 21 -8.30 -29.54 17.46
N ALA A 22 -7.52 -28.78 18.25
CA ALA A 22 -7.03 -29.23 19.55
C ALA A 22 -8.16 -29.50 20.56
N VAL A 23 -9.13 -28.58 20.66
CA VAL A 23 -10.28 -28.75 21.57
C VAL A 23 -11.15 -29.92 21.13
N THR A 24 -11.44 -30.04 19.84
CA THR A 24 -12.34 -31.06 19.31
C THR A 24 -11.69 -32.45 19.18
N GLY A 25 -10.37 -32.54 19.32
CA GLY A 25 -9.62 -33.78 19.49
C GLY A 25 -9.53 -34.24 20.96
N GLY A 26 -9.83 -33.37 21.92
CA GLY A 26 -9.82 -33.70 23.35
C GLY A 26 -11.05 -34.48 23.80
N GLY A 27 -10.89 -35.37 24.77
CA GLY A 27 -11.99 -36.13 25.38
C GLY A 27 -13.06 -35.25 26.03
N ALA A 28 -12.69 -34.04 26.47
CA ALA A 28 -13.63 -33.06 27.01
C ALA A 28 -14.70 -32.64 26.00
N TYR A 29 -14.36 -32.52 24.70
CA TYR A 29 -15.32 -32.18 23.66
C TYR A 29 -16.38 -33.27 23.48
N VAL A 30 -15.95 -34.54 23.49
CA VAL A 30 -16.85 -35.69 23.41
C VAL A 30 -17.77 -35.77 24.62
N ASN A 31 -17.26 -35.48 25.81
CA ASN A 31 -18.06 -35.46 27.04
C ASN A 31 -19.11 -34.33 27.01
N LEU A 32 -18.72 -33.13 26.57
CA LEU A 32 -19.64 -31.99 26.46
C LEU A 32 -20.74 -32.27 25.42
N ALA A 33 -20.34 -32.87 24.30
CA ALA A 33 -21.23 -33.37 23.26
C ALA A 33 -22.24 -34.40 23.79
N GLN A 34 -21.78 -35.39 24.54
CA GLN A 34 -22.64 -36.41 25.15
C GLN A 34 -23.61 -35.80 26.14
N LEU A 35 -23.17 -34.83 26.95
CA LEU A 35 -24.01 -34.15 27.94
C LEU A 35 -25.10 -33.31 27.26
N ALA A 36 -24.77 -32.61 26.17
CA ALA A 36 -25.75 -31.93 25.32
C ALA A 36 -26.73 -32.92 24.66
N GLY A 37 -26.24 -34.07 24.20
CA GLY A 37 -27.07 -35.15 23.67
C GLY A 37 -28.04 -35.73 24.70
N MET A 38 -27.59 -35.94 25.95
CA MET A 38 -28.44 -36.39 27.06
C MET A 38 -29.51 -35.36 27.41
N ALA A 39 -29.16 -34.07 27.45
CA ALA A 39 -30.13 -33.00 27.66
C ALA A 39 -31.19 -32.96 26.53
N GLY A 40 -30.76 -33.13 25.28
CA GLY A 40 -31.66 -33.26 24.13
C GLY A 40 -32.59 -34.47 24.22
N LEU A 41 -32.08 -35.63 24.64
CA LEU A 41 -32.89 -36.82 24.90
C LEU A 41 -33.89 -36.61 26.05
N ALA A 42 -33.46 -36.00 27.16
CA ALA A 42 -34.34 -35.67 28.28
C ALA A 42 -35.49 -34.74 27.86
N TRP A 43 -35.19 -33.74 27.02
CA TRP A 43 -36.20 -32.85 26.46
C TRP A 43 -37.22 -33.61 25.59
N ILE A 44 -36.76 -34.53 24.76
CA ILE A 44 -37.62 -35.33 23.89
C ILE A 44 -38.51 -36.27 24.72
N LEU A 45 -37.96 -36.89 25.77
CA LEU A 45 -38.71 -37.73 26.72
C LEU A 45 -39.79 -36.91 27.44
N MET A 46 -39.45 -35.71 27.88
CA MET A 46 -40.40 -34.79 28.51
C MET A 46 -41.53 -34.42 27.55
N ARG A 47 -41.21 -34.07 26.28
CA ARG A 47 -42.23 -33.77 25.26
C ARG A 47 -43.12 -34.98 24.96
N THR A 48 -42.60 -36.20 24.93
CA THR A 48 -43.43 -37.40 24.77
C THR A 48 -44.35 -37.64 25.96
N ALA A 49 -43.91 -37.33 27.19
CA ALA A 49 -44.71 -37.52 28.39
C ALA A 49 -45.93 -36.57 28.45
N PHE A 50 -45.81 -35.35 27.90
CA PHE A 50 -46.89 -34.35 27.86
C PHE A 50 -47.76 -34.40 26.59
N GLY A 51 -47.90 -35.58 25.96
CA GLY A 51 -48.83 -35.78 24.83
C GLY A 51 -48.22 -35.60 23.44
N GLY A 52 -46.90 -35.48 23.32
CA GLY A 52 -46.22 -35.45 22.03
C GLY A 52 -46.24 -36.82 21.33
N SER A 53 -46.52 -36.84 20.01
CA SER A 53 -46.54 -38.08 19.24
C SER A 53 -45.14 -38.75 19.22
N TRP A 54 -45.07 -40.05 19.51
CA TRP A 54 -43.81 -40.82 19.46
C TRP A 54 -43.18 -40.79 18.07
N ARG A 55 -44.00 -40.82 17.03
CA ARG A 55 -43.57 -40.78 15.62
C ARG A 55 -42.88 -39.47 15.26
N ASP A 56 -43.38 -38.33 15.71
CA ASP A 56 -42.75 -37.04 15.39
C ASP A 56 -41.48 -36.83 16.21
N ASN A 57 -41.46 -37.26 17.47
CA ASN A 57 -40.24 -37.23 18.28
C ASN A 57 -39.15 -38.15 17.74
N GLY A 58 -39.50 -39.35 17.28
CA GLY A 58 -38.55 -40.28 16.64
C GLY A 58 -37.90 -39.72 15.37
N LYS A 59 -38.67 -39.02 14.51
CA LYS A 59 -38.11 -38.31 13.34
C LYS A 59 -37.07 -37.27 13.74
N TRP A 60 -37.36 -36.48 14.79
CA TRP A 60 -36.45 -35.45 15.28
C TRP A 60 -35.18 -36.02 15.92
N VAL A 61 -35.30 -37.10 16.70
CA VAL A 61 -34.13 -37.83 17.24
C VAL A 61 -33.27 -38.36 16.09
N LEU A 62 -33.89 -38.97 15.08
CA LEU A 62 -33.18 -39.56 13.95
C LEU A 62 -32.50 -38.48 13.10
N LEU A 63 -33.17 -37.36 12.85
CA LEU A 63 -32.59 -36.21 12.17
C LEU A 63 -31.43 -35.61 12.97
N PHE A 64 -31.59 -35.42 14.28
CA PHE A 64 -30.53 -34.94 15.16
C PHE A 64 -29.34 -35.87 15.14
N ALA A 65 -29.54 -37.18 15.31
CA ALA A 65 -28.48 -38.18 15.27
C ALA A 65 -27.78 -38.22 13.91
N ALA A 66 -28.52 -38.07 12.81
CA ALA A 66 -27.96 -38.00 11.46
C ALA A 66 -27.12 -36.73 11.25
N VAL A 67 -27.64 -35.55 11.60
CA VAL A 67 -26.91 -34.27 11.47
C VAL A 67 -25.70 -34.25 12.40
N TRP A 68 -25.87 -34.68 13.65
CA TRP A 68 -24.80 -34.80 14.64
C TRP A 68 -23.70 -35.75 14.15
N GLY A 69 -24.08 -36.95 13.73
CA GLY A 69 -23.17 -37.97 13.23
C GLY A 69 -22.47 -37.58 11.93
N ALA A 70 -23.13 -36.82 11.05
CA ALA A 70 -22.55 -36.41 9.78
C ALA A 70 -21.73 -35.11 9.84
N MET A 71 -22.06 -34.17 10.74
CA MET A 71 -21.38 -32.86 10.80
C MET A 71 -20.35 -32.74 11.91
N ILE A 72 -20.56 -33.37 13.07
CA ILE A 72 -19.68 -33.16 14.24
C ILE A 72 -18.62 -34.25 14.38
N VAL A 73 -19.00 -35.50 14.12
CA VAL A 73 -18.12 -36.66 14.30
C VAL A 73 -17.01 -36.73 13.24
N PRO A 74 -17.28 -36.65 11.92
CA PRO A 74 -16.23 -36.75 10.93
C PRO A 74 -15.35 -35.50 10.96
N LYS A 75 -14.04 -35.75 10.89
CA LYS A 75 -13.03 -34.71 10.80
C LYS A 75 -12.63 -34.51 9.35
N ALA A 76 -12.41 -33.25 8.97
CA ALA A 76 -11.98 -32.86 7.65
C ALA A 76 -10.70 -32.03 7.71
N THR A 77 -9.94 -32.07 6.62
CA THR A 77 -8.78 -31.21 6.39
C THR A 77 -9.21 -29.97 5.63
N VAL A 78 -8.81 -28.82 6.15
CA VAL A 78 -9.15 -27.49 5.65
C VAL A 78 -7.89 -26.79 5.17
N ARG A 79 -7.99 -26.08 4.05
CA ARG A 79 -6.97 -25.18 3.54
C ARG A 79 -7.45 -23.73 3.62
N VAL A 80 -6.73 -22.91 4.37
CA VAL A 80 -6.93 -21.47 4.42
C VAL A 80 -6.19 -20.83 3.25
N VAL A 81 -6.91 -20.08 2.43
CA VAL A 81 -6.36 -19.30 1.32
C VAL A 81 -6.57 -17.83 1.64
N ASP A 82 -5.48 -17.16 2.05
CA ASP A 82 -5.48 -15.71 2.19
C ASP A 82 -5.20 -15.07 0.83
N ARG A 83 -6.12 -14.21 0.39
CA ARG A 83 -5.98 -13.49 -0.89
C ARG A 83 -4.94 -12.37 -0.82
N LEU A 84 -4.75 -11.77 0.36
CA LEU A 84 -3.77 -10.70 0.60
C LEU A 84 -2.36 -11.26 0.85
N ASP A 85 -2.27 -12.43 1.47
CA ASP A 85 -1.00 -13.13 1.68
C ASP A 85 -0.99 -14.51 0.98
N PRO A 86 -0.62 -14.57 -0.31
CA PRO A 86 -0.53 -15.82 -1.05
C PRO A 86 0.67 -16.69 -0.61
N ALA A 87 1.52 -16.21 0.30
CA ALA A 87 2.67 -16.93 0.84
C ALA A 87 2.36 -17.64 2.17
N LEU A 88 1.11 -17.57 2.65
CA LEU A 88 0.73 -18.08 3.97
C LEU A 88 1.18 -19.53 4.17
N ALA A 89 2.08 -19.74 5.12
CA ALA A 89 2.50 -21.04 5.61
C ALA A 89 2.47 -21.01 7.15
N PRO A 90 1.81 -21.96 7.84
CA PRO A 90 1.10 -23.14 7.34
C PRO A 90 -0.36 -22.86 6.94
N ALA A 91 -0.74 -23.20 5.69
CA ALA A 91 -2.09 -22.96 5.16
C ALA A 91 -3.08 -24.14 5.39
N VAL A 92 -2.62 -25.28 5.89
CA VAL A 92 -3.43 -26.50 5.98
C VAL A 92 -3.61 -26.90 7.44
N VAL A 93 -4.85 -27.02 7.88
CA VAL A 93 -5.23 -27.44 9.23
C VAL A 93 -6.01 -28.76 9.15
N ALA A 94 -5.54 -29.76 9.87
CA ALA A 94 -6.20 -31.07 9.98
C ALA A 94 -7.11 -31.14 11.21
N ASN A 95 -7.98 -32.16 11.26
CA ASN A 95 -8.82 -32.49 12.43
C ASN A 95 -9.93 -31.47 12.78
N VAL A 96 -10.40 -30.70 11.81
CA VAL A 96 -11.52 -29.77 11.99
C VAL A 96 -12.85 -30.52 11.82
N PRO A 97 -13.89 -30.32 12.66
CA PRO A 97 -15.21 -30.91 12.44
C PRO A 97 -15.77 -30.57 11.05
N MET A 98 -16.28 -31.56 10.33
CA MET A 98 -16.74 -31.40 8.95
C MET A 98 -17.81 -30.32 8.80
N GLY A 99 -18.74 -30.21 9.74
CA GLY A 99 -19.80 -29.21 9.71
C GLY A 99 -19.27 -27.78 9.76
N LEU A 100 -18.26 -27.54 10.61
CA LEU A 100 -17.60 -26.25 10.69
C LEU A 100 -16.79 -25.96 9.41
N ALA A 101 -16.08 -26.97 8.89
CA ALA A 101 -15.33 -26.84 7.65
C ALA A 101 -16.25 -26.49 6.45
N LEU A 102 -17.39 -27.17 6.32
CA LEU A 102 -18.39 -26.94 5.27
C LEU A 102 -19.04 -25.57 5.39
N PHE A 103 -19.48 -25.19 6.60
CA PHE A 103 -20.11 -23.89 6.82
C PHE A 103 -19.14 -22.74 6.55
N ALA A 104 -17.90 -22.87 7.03
CA ALA A 104 -16.86 -21.88 6.82
C ALA A 104 -16.47 -21.78 5.34
N SER A 105 -16.35 -22.91 4.61
CA SER A 105 -16.03 -22.88 3.19
C SER A 105 -17.13 -22.17 2.39
N LEU A 106 -18.40 -22.55 2.59
CA LEU A 106 -19.53 -21.95 1.88
C LEU A 106 -19.65 -20.45 2.16
N THR A 107 -19.57 -20.05 3.43
CA THR A 107 -19.68 -18.64 3.82
C THR A 107 -18.51 -17.84 3.24
N SER A 108 -17.30 -18.39 3.25
CA SER A 108 -16.12 -17.73 2.70
C SER A 108 -16.15 -17.58 1.18
N GLU A 109 -16.70 -18.56 0.47
CA GLU A 109 -16.84 -18.54 -0.99
C GLU A 109 -17.86 -17.48 -1.42
N VAL A 110 -18.98 -17.37 -0.70
CA VAL A 110 -19.96 -16.29 -0.89
C VAL A 110 -19.33 -14.93 -0.61
N GLY A 111 -18.55 -14.79 0.47
CA GLY A 111 -17.85 -13.55 0.79
C GLY A 111 -16.82 -13.13 -0.28
N ASP A 112 -15.99 -14.05 -0.77
CA ASP A 112 -15.05 -13.80 -1.88
C ASP A 112 -15.82 -13.45 -3.18
N GLY A 113 -16.95 -14.12 -3.42
CA GLY A 113 -17.86 -13.81 -4.52
C GLY A 113 -18.41 -12.39 -4.48
N LEU A 114 -19.00 -11.98 -3.35
CA LEU A 114 -19.51 -10.63 -3.15
C LEU A 114 -18.40 -9.58 -3.30
N THR A 115 -17.21 -9.87 -2.77
CA THR A 115 -16.05 -8.98 -2.91
C THR A 115 -15.67 -8.79 -4.38
N ARG A 116 -15.62 -9.87 -5.17
CA ARG A 116 -15.36 -9.78 -6.62
C ARG A 116 -16.41 -8.93 -7.34
N LEU A 117 -17.69 -9.08 -6.99
CA LEU A 117 -18.77 -8.29 -7.58
C LEU A 117 -18.62 -6.80 -7.24
N THR A 118 -18.25 -6.47 -5.99
CA THR A 118 -17.98 -5.09 -5.60
C THR A 118 -16.77 -4.50 -6.34
N GLU A 119 -15.67 -5.25 -6.48
CA GLU A 119 -14.49 -4.80 -7.23
C GLU A 119 -14.83 -4.54 -8.71
N GLN A 120 -15.69 -5.37 -9.32
CA GLN A 120 -16.17 -5.17 -10.68
C GLN A 120 -17.05 -3.92 -10.80
N ALA A 121 -17.95 -3.69 -9.84
CA ALA A 121 -18.84 -2.53 -9.84
C ALA A 121 -18.08 -1.20 -9.69
N PHE A 122 -16.96 -1.18 -8.97
CA PHE A 122 -16.13 0.02 -8.80
C PHE A 122 -15.16 0.29 -9.97
N ALA A 123 -15.11 -0.58 -10.99
CA ALA A 123 -14.18 -0.48 -12.13
C ALA A 123 -12.71 -0.24 -11.68
N LEU A 124 -12.32 -0.85 -10.55
CA LEU A 124 -11.01 -0.60 -9.96
C LEU A 124 -9.91 -1.28 -10.79
N PRO A 125 -8.84 -0.55 -11.19
CA PRO A 125 -7.69 -1.15 -11.86
C PRO A 125 -7.12 -2.32 -11.07
N ASP A 126 -6.56 -3.32 -11.76
CA ASP A 126 -6.06 -4.57 -11.17
C ASP A 126 -4.99 -4.33 -10.07
N ASP A 127 -4.23 -3.25 -10.19
CA ASP A 127 -3.19 -2.83 -9.24
C ASP A 127 -3.73 -2.05 -8.03
N LEU A 128 -5.02 -1.74 -7.99
CA LEU A 128 -5.70 -1.10 -6.86
C LEU A 128 -6.72 -2.01 -6.17
N ARG A 129 -6.93 -3.23 -6.68
CA ARG A 129 -7.94 -4.17 -6.17
C ARG A 129 -7.79 -4.44 -4.68
N TYR A 130 -8.93 -4.42 -3.98
CA TYR A 130 -9.03 -4.65 -2.55
C TYR A 130 -8.39 -5.99 -2.15
N ARG A 131 -8.62 -7.02 -2.95
CA ARG A 131 -8.15 -8.37 -2.69
C ARG A 131 -6.62 -8.53 -2.76
N ARG A 132 -5.91 -7.62 -3.45
CA ARG A 132 -4.45 -7.66 -3.62
C ARG A 132 -3.70 -6.78 -2.61
N HIS A 133 -4.27 -5.63 -2.22
CA HIS A 133 -3.57 -4.66 -1.37
C HIS A 133 -4.36 -4.13 -0.15
N GLY A 134 -5.66 -4.45 -0.02
CA GLY A 134 -6.49 -4.11 1.13
C GLY A 134 -7.30 -2.82 1.00
N MET A 135 -8.15 -2.54 2.01
CA MET A 135 -9.35 -1.66 1.93
C MET A 135 -9.04 -0.16 1.75
N ILE A 136 -7.78 0.25 1.89
CA ILE A 136 -7.36 1.66 1.90
C ILE A 136 -6.07 1.82 1.09
N PHE A 137 -5.74 0.86 0.22
CA PHE A 137 -4.48 0.92 -0.49
C PHE A 137 -4.41 2.13 -1.44
N GLY A 138 -5.45 2.34 -2.27
CA GLY A 138 -5.50 3.47 -3.20
C GLY A 138 -5.36 4.83 -2.51
N ALA A 139 -6.11 5.08 -1.44
CA ALA A 139 -6.04 6.33 -0.69
C ALA A 139 -4.68 6.53 0.02
N ARG A 140 -4.09 5.47 0.58
CA ARG A 140 -2.73 5.54 1.17
C ARG A 140 -1.66 5.74 0.12
N LEU A 141 -1.83 5.13 -1.06
CA LEU A 141 -0.91 5.32 -2.17
C LEU A 141 -0.97 6.78 -2.66
N ALA A 142 -2.17 7.36 -2.76
CA ALA A 142 -2.36 8.76 -3.13
C ALA A 142 -1.72 9.73 -2.13
N ASP A 143 -2.01 9.61 -0.83
CA ASP A 143 -1.40 10.46 0.21
C ASP A 143 0.12 10.29 0.28
N ARG A 144 0.65 9.10 0.00
CA ARG A 144 2.11 8.90 -0.05
C ARG A 144 2.74 9.38 -1.36
N ALA A 145 2.00 9.36 -2.46
CA ALA A 145 2.46 9.88 -3.75
C ALA A 145 2.67 11.40 -3.69
N THR A 146 1.84 12.14 -2.94
CA THR A 146 2.03 13.58 -2.74
C THR A 146 3.25 13.91 -1.86
N ARG A 147 3.70 12.97 -1.03
CA ARG A 147 4.85 13.10 -0.12
C ARG A 147 6.13 12.47 -0.70
N LEU A 148 6.23 12.35 -2.01
CA LEU A 148 7.45 11.84 -2.65
C LEU A 148 8.56 12.88 -2.56
N GLU A 149 9.66 12.48 -1.95
CA GLU A 149 10.83 13.32 -1.71
C GLU A 149 12.05 12.75 -2.44
N VAL A 150 13.03 13.62 -2.67
CA VAL A 150 14.34 13.20 -3.17
C VAL A 150 15.07 12.41 -2.08
N THR A 151 15.49 11.19 -2.41
CA THR A 151 16.17 10.25 -1.52
C THR A 151 17.68 10.37 -1.54
N ASP A 152 18.30 10.78 -2.65
CA ASP A 152 19.74 11.00 -2.72
C ASP A 152 20.15 12.35 -2.12
N ALA A 153 20.94 12.32 -1.04
CA ALA A 153 21.35 13.53 -0.35
C ALA A 153 22.21 14.50 -1.18
N VAL A 154 22.99 13.99 -2.16
CA VAL A 154 23.82 14.84 -3.03
C VAL A 154 22.96 15.47 -4.11
N PHE A 155 22.06 14.70 -4.72
CA PHE A 155 21.08 15.23 -5.66
C PHE A 155 20.15 16.26 -4.98
N ALA A 156 19.63 15.97 -3.78
CA ALA A 156 18.81 16.90 -3.01
C ALA A 156 19.55 18.20 -2.66
N ARG A 157 20.86 18.12 -2.38
CA ARG A 157 21.69 19.32 -2.18
C ARG A 157 21.78 20.14 -3.47
N ASN A 158 22.12 19.50 -4.59
CA ASN A 158 22.26 20.17 -5.87
C ASN A 158 20.93 20.79 -6.34
N LEU A 159 19.82 20.07 -6.17
CA LEU A 159 18.49 20.53 -6.51
C LEU A 159 18.08 21.75 -5.67
N ARG A 160 18.38 21.75 -4.36
CA ARG A 160 18.15 22.92 -3.50
C ARG A 160 19.03 24.12 -3.87
N SER A 161 20.31 23.89 -4.17
CA SER A 161 21.20 24.95 -4.65
C SER A 161 20.70 25.57 -5.95
N TYR A 162 20.22 24.72 -6.88
CA TYR A 162 19.59 25.13 -8.13
C TYR A 162 18.30 25.93 -7.87
N ALA A 163 17.37 25.39 -7.07
CA ALA A 163 16.12 26.07 -6.73
C ALA A 163 16.38 27.47 -6.15
N ARG A 164 17.34 27.59 -5.23
CA ARG A 164 17.69 28.86 -4.58
C ARG A 164 18.28 29.88 -5.55
N GLN A 165 19.34 29.50 -6.28
CA GLN A 165 20.12 30.47 -7.06
C GLN A 165 19.54 30.72 -8.45
N CYS A 166 18.81 29.74 -8.99
CA CYS A 166 18.33 29.76 -10.36
C CYS A 166 16.82 30.05 -10.42
N VAL A 167 16.00 29.30 -9.67
CA VAL A 167 14.52 29.38 -9.74
C VAL A 167 13.97 30.54 -8.93
N PHE A 168 14.33 30.66 -7.66
CA PHE A 168 13.82 31.71 -6.79
C PHE A 168 14.21 33.12 -7.26
N HIS A 169 15.43 33.28 -7.77
CA HIS A 169 15.86 34.55 -8.34
C HIS A 169 15.19 34.83 -9.70
N ALA A 170 14.64 33.84 -10.39
CA ALA A 170 13.79 34.05 -11.57
C ALA A 170 12.39 34.52 -11.16
N LEU A 171 11.86 33.97 -10.04
CA LEU A 171 10.61 34.42 -9.42
C LEU A 171 10.70 35.89 -8.95
N LEU A 172 11.77 36.27 -8.26
CA LEU A 172 11.97 37.65 -7.79
C LEU A 172 12.08 38.68 -8.93
N LEU A 173 12.60 38.28 -10.09
CA LEU A 173 12.67 39.15 -11.27
C LEU A 173 11.34 39.20 -12.04
N GLY A 174 10.29 38.53 -11.57
CA GLY A 174 8.99 38.47 -12.24
C GLY A 174 9.03 37.65 -13.54
N HIS A 175 10.05 36.82 -13.73
CA HIS A 175 10.16 35.99 -14.91
C HIS A 175 9.35 34.69 -14.79
N VAL A 176 9.27 34.13 -13.58
CA VAL A 176 8.33 33.05 -13.22
C VAL A 176 7.35 33.64 -12.24
N THR A 177 6.06 33.36 -12.37
CA THR A 177 5.07 33.75 -11.37
C THR A 177 4.77 32.59 -10.42
N ALA A 178 4.17 32.90 -9.26
CA ALA A 178 3.69 31.86 -8.35
C ALA A 178 2.57 31.02 -9.00
N ASP A 179 1.74 31.65 -9.84
CA ASP A 179 0.68 30.98 -10.58
C ASP A 179 1.24 30.00 -11.61
N ASP A 180 2.32 30.37 -12.32
CA ASP A 180 3.02 29.45 -13.24
C ASP A 180 3.51 28.19 -12.52
N LEU A 181 4.02 28.33 -11.28
CA LEU A 181 4.46 27.19 -10.49
C LEU A 181 3.29 26.32 -10.01
N ARG A 182 2.14 26.93 -9.70
CA ARG A 182 0.94 26.22 -9.22
C ARG A 182 0.20 25.46 -10.31
N GLU A 183 0.03 26.10 -11.47
CA GLU A 183 -0.76 25.55 -12.57
C GLU A 183 0.06 24.67 -13.51
N SER A 184 1.40 24.68 -13.38
CA SER A 184 2.26 23.90 -14.26
C SER A 184 2.05 22.40 -14.12
N THR A 185 1.79 21.79 -15.27
CA THR A 185 1.68 20.35 -15.43
C THR A 185 3.04 19.65 -15.37
N ASP A 186 4.14 20.31 -15.69
CA ASP A 186 5.51 19.81 -15.55
C ASP A 186 6.43 20.91 -15.00
N LEU A 187 6.56 20.93 -13.68
CA LEU A 187 7.37 21.88 -12.92
C LEU A 187 8.84 21.81 -13.33
N TRP A 188 9.36 20.61 -13.62
CA TRP A 188 10.77 20.46 -13.98
C TRP A 188 11.06 21.14 -15.32
N SER A 189 10.20 20.93 -16.30
CA SER A 189 10.31 21.59 -17.61
C SER A 189 10.23 23.12 -17.48
N LEU A 190 9.32 23.62 -16.64
CA LEU A 190 9.14 25.05 -16.41
C LEU A 190 10.41 25.68 -15.80
N VAL A 191 10.97 25.06 -14.76
CA VAL A 191 12.14 25.62 -14.07
C VAL A 191 13.44 25.43 -14.87
N THR A 192 13.50 24.49 -15.81
CA THR A 192 14.71 24.20 -16.61
C THR A 192 14.69 24.66 -18.06
N ALA A 193 13.56 25.16 -18.57
CA ALA A 193 13.42 25.55 -19.98
C ALA A 193 14.53 26.52 -20.44
N ALA A 194 15.30 26.15 -21.46
CA ALA A 194 16.34 27.04 -21.99
C ALA A 194 15.71 28.05 -22.97
N GLY A 195 15.84 29.35 -22.70
CA GLY A 195 15.59 30.40 -23.70
C GLY A 195 14.34 31.26 -23.51
N THR A 196 13.51 31.01 -22.49
CA THR A 196 12.53 31.99 -22.03
C THR A 196 13.13 32.82 -20.88
N PRO A 197 12.74 34.11 -20.73
CA PRO A 197 13.13 34.90 -19.56
C PRO A 197 12.78 34.19 -18.24
N SER A 198 11.74 33.35 -18.29
CA SER A 198 11.03 32.61 -17.24
C SER A 198 11.66 31.31 -16.73
N ALA A 199 12.95 31.05 -16.92
CA ALA A 199 13.48 29.74 -16.55
C ALA A 199 14.78 29.82 -15.77
N GLY A 200 14.87 28.97 -14.74
CA GLY A 200 16.03 28.84 -13.88
C GLY A 200 17.33 28.59 -14.66
N ALA A 201 17.28 28.08 -15.90
CA ALA A 201 18.45 27.86 -16.75
C ALA A 201 19.13 29.12 -17.33
N SER A 202 19.21 30.22 -16.57
CA SER A 202 19.93 31.43 -16.97
C SER A 202 21.43 31.13 -17.15
N PRO A 203 22.05 31.50 -18.29
CA PRO A 203 23.49 31.35 -18.49
C PRO A 203 24.32 32.33 -17.65
N ALA A 204 23.68 33.38 -17.10
CA ALA A 204 24.35 34.40 -16.31
C ALA A 204 24.44 34.06 -14.81
N ARG A 205 23.67 33.07 -14.34
CA ARG A 205 23.66 32.64 -12.95
C ARG A 205 24.42 31.33 -12.81
N MET A 206 25.12 31.20 -11.68
CA MET A 206 25.89 30.02 -11.36
C MET A 206 25.51 29.55 -9.98
N PHE A 207 25.66 28.26 -9.74
CA PHE A 207 25.48 27.67 -8.43
C PHE A 207 26.48 26.56 -8.16
N GLU A 208 26.57 26.23 -6.89
CA GLU A 208 27.45 25.18 -6.43
C GLU A 208 26.81 23.81 -6.65
N PHE A 209 27.48 22.99 -7.46
CA PHE A 209 27.13 21.63 -7.78
C PHE A 209 28.13 20.67 -7.14
N SER A 210 27.61 19.77 -6.32
CA SER A 210 28.39 18.74 -5.63
C SER A 210 28.33 17.40 -6.38
N THR A 211 29.46 16.75 -6.54
CA THR A 211 29.59 15.39 -7.08
C THR A 211 30.26 14.47 -6.07
N ARG A 212 29.92 13.19 -6.05
CA ARG A 212 30.67 12.21 -5.24
C ARG A 212 32.05 12.02 -5.87
N GLY A 213 33.07 12.36 -5.09
CA GLY A 213 34.47 12.09 -5.40
C GLY A 213 34.87 10.66 -5.06
N ALA A 214 36.16 10.38 -5.14
CA ALA A 214 36.71 9.06 -4.85
C ALA A 214 36.39 8.60 -3.41
N VAL A 215 36.16 7.31 -3.25
CA VAL A 215 36.05 6.68 -1.93
C VAL A 215 37.44 6.71 -1.31
N SER A 216 37.59 7.43 -0.20
CA SER A 216 38.85 7.43 0.56
C SER A 216 39.09 6.04 1.15
N GLY A 217 40.35 5.68 1.41
CA GLY A 217 40.72 4.37 1.99
C GLY A 217 40.08 4.05 3.35
N THR A 218 39.44 5.04 3.99
CA THR A 218 38.66 4.92 5.23
C THR A 218 37.16 4.67 5.02
N GLY A 219 36.70 4.51 3.77
CA GLY A 219 35.29 4.34 3.42
C GLY A 219 34.48 5.63 3.32
N ALA A 220 35.09 6.79 3.60
CA ALA A 220 34.44 8.09 3.44
C ALA A 220 34.41 8.54 1.97
N THR A 221 33.23 8.84 1.44
CA THR A 221 33.07 9.45 0.11
C THR A 221 33.35 10.95 0.20
N THR A 222 34.35 11.44 -0.53
CA THR A 222 34.59 12.89 -0.63
C THR A 222 33.52 13.54 -1.51
N LEU A 223 33.21 14.81 -1.26
CA LEU A 223 32.33 15.60 -2.13
C LEU A 223 33.20 16.61 -2.88
N ASP A 224 33.25 16.48 -4.20
CA ASP A 224 33.85 17.48 -5.06
C ASP A 224 32.81 18.56 -5.35
N ARG A 225 33.19 19.83 -5.19
CA ARG A 225 32.28 20.98 -5.26
C ARG A 225 32.76 21.89 -6.39
N GLN A 226 31.91 22.11 -7.37
CA GLN A 226 32.20 22.92 -8.54
C GLN A 226 31.12 23.97 -8.75
N VAL A 227 31.49 25.16 -9.21
CA VAL A 227 30.54 26.20 -9.60
C VAL A 227 30.18 25.99 -11.07
N VAL A 228 28.90 25.80 -11.35
CA VAL A 228 28.37 25.57 -12.71
C VAL A 228 27.29 26.59 -13.02
N THR A 229 27.10 26.90 -14.31
CA THR A 229 25.97 27.75 -14.71
C THR A 229 24.65 27.05 -14.43
N CYS A 230 23.57 27.81 -14.22
CA CYS A 230 22.26 27.21 -14.03
C CYS A 230 21.82 26.39 -15.24
N ARG A 231 22.20 26.79 -16.46
CA ARG A 231 21.97 26.02 -17.68
C ARG A 231 22.67 24.66 -17.64
N ASP A 232 23.96 24.62 -17.32
CA ASP A 232 24.74 23.38 -17.27
C ASP A 232 24.35 22.51 -16.07
N GLY A 233 23.98 23.12 -14.95
CA GLY A 233 23.49 22.39 -13.79
C GLY A 233 22.12 21.76 -14.04
N ALA A 234 21.22 22.42 -14.78
CA ALA A 234 19.95 21.84 -15.17
C ALA A 234 20.13 20.57 -16.03
N THR A 235 21.03 20.59 -17.02
CA THR A 235 21.30 19.41 -17.86
C THR A 235 21.94 18.26 -17.05
N ARG A 236 22.83 18.58 -16.10
CA ARG A 236 23.45 17.59 -15.21
C ARG A 236 22.44 16.99 -14.22
N LEU A 237 21.52 17.80 -13.69
CA LEU A 237 20.44 17.31 -12.84
C LEU A 237 19.47 16.43 -13.65
N ASP A 238 19.17 16.83 -14.89
CA ASP A 238 18.28 16.07 -15.76
C ASP A 238 18.78 14.65 -16.02
N ALA A 239 20.09 14.51 -16.27
CA ALA A 239 20.74 13.21 -16.43
C ALA A 239 20.70 12.32 -15.17
N GLN A 240 20.46 12.88 -13.99
CA GLN A 240 20.43 12.15 -12.71
C GLN A 240 19.01 11.71 -12.32
N TRP A 241 17.95 12.26 -12.93
CA TRP A 241 16.57 11.94 -12.57
C TRP A 241 16.22 10.46 -12.67
N THR A 242 16.66 9.77 -13.73
CA THR A 242 16.35 8.34 -13.90
C THR A 242 16.94 7.50 -12.78
N ALA A 243 18.16 7.81 -12.33
CA ALA A 243 18.77 7.12 -11.20
C ALA A 243 18.04 7.45 -9.89
N GLU A 244 17.66 8.71 -9.68
CA GLU A 244 16.94 9.15 -8.50
C GLU A 244 15.55 8.51 -8.41
N MET A 245 14.77 8.52 -9.48
CA MET A 245 13.45 7.91 -9.54
C MET A 245 13.52 6.41 -9.24
N ASN A 246 14.52 5.70 -9.76
CA ASN A 246 14.71 4.28 -9.46
C ASN A 246 15.06 4.01 -7.99
N ARG A 247 15.87 4.89 -7.40
CA ARG A 247 16.23 4.80 -5.98
C ARG A 247 15.05 5.11 -5.09
N ALA A 248 14.36 6.21 -5.36
CA ALA A 248 13.16 6.61 -4.65
C ALA A 248 12.08 5.53 -4.76
N ALA A 249 11.85 4.96 -5.96
CA ALA A 249 10.87 3.90 -6.16
C ALA A 249 11.21 2.64 -5.33
N THR A 250 12.50 2.35 -5.12
CA THR A 250 12.92 1.28 -4.21
C THR A 250 12.60 1.61 -2.75
N VAL A 251 12.97 2.81 -2.29
CA VAL A 251 12.78 3.25 -0.89
C VAL A 251 11.28 3.36 -0.54
N PHE A 252 10.52 4.09 -1.36
CA PHE A 252 9.09 4.27 -1.17
C PHE A 252 8.33 2.98 -1.44
N GLY A 253 8.75 2.18 -2.43
CA GLY A 253 8.16 0.87 -2.71
C GLY A 253 8.19 -0.02 -1.47
N ARG A 254 9.33 -0.09 -0.75
CA ARG A 254 9.41 -0.87 0.50
C ARG A 254 8.51 -0.33 1.62
N ARG A 255 8.36 0.99 1.72
CA ARG A 255 7.49 1.62 2.73
C ARG A 255 6.01 1.39 2.43
N ILE A 256 5.64 1.37 1.14
CA ILE A 256 4.26 1.21 0.69
C ILE A 256 3.86 -0.27 0.65
N PHE A 257 4.76 -1.16 0.23
CA PHE A 257 4.55 -2.60 0.07
C PHE A 257 5.46 -3.39 1.04
N PRO A 258 5.16 -3.39 2.35
CA PRO A 258 5.97 -4.12 3.33
C PRO A 258 5.95 -5.64 3.13
N GLY A 259 4.91 -6.18 2.45
CA GLY A 259 4.80 -7.61 2.13
C GLY A 259 5.59 -8.04 0.88
N ALA A 260 6.22 -7.11 0.14
CA ALA A 260 7.03 -7.45 -1.01
C ALA A 260 8.34 -8.13 -0.55
N ARG A 261 8.63 -9.33 -1.08
CA ARG A 261 9.79 -10.13 -0.66
C ARG A 261 11.13 -9.55 -1.11
N THR A 262 11.14 -8.75 -2.18
CA THR A 262 12.37 -8.16 -2.74
C THR A 262 12.14 -6.69 -3.08
N ASP A 263 13.23 -5.92 -3.02
CA ASP A 263 13.28 -4.51 -3.39
C ASP A 263 12.85 -4.29 -4.85
N ALA A 264 13.21 -5.21 -5.75
CA ALA A 264 12.82 -5.16 -7.15
C ALA A 264 11.30 -5.34 -7.34
N LEU A 265 10.67 -6.23 -6.56
CA LEU A 265 9.23 -6.47 -6.63
C LEU A 265 8.45 -5.30 -6.04
N ALA A 266 8.89 -4.77 -4.88
CA ALA A 266 8.32 -3.55 -4.29
C ALA A 266 8.35 -2.36 -5.25
N ARG A 267 9.47 -2.19 -5.96
CA ARG A 267 9.63 -1.16 -6.99
C ARG A 267 8.67 -1.37 -8.16
N ALA A 268 8.58 -2.59 -8.68
CA ALA A 268 7.70 -2.92 -9.80
C ALA A 268 6.22 -2.68 -9.47
N GLU A 269 5.78 -3.10 -8.29
CA GLU A 269 4.41 -2.87 -7.79
C GLU A 269 4.11 -1.38 -7.65
N LEU A 270 5.05 -0.58 -7.13
CA LEU A 270 4.89 0.87 -7.06
C LEU A 270 4.73 1.51 -8.44
N LEU A 271 5.59 1.14 -9.39
CA LEU A 271 5.58 1.69 -10.74
C LEU A 271 4.33 1.27 -11.53
N ALA A 272 3.70 0.15 -11.20
CA ALA A 272 2.43 -0.28 -11.78
C ALA A 272 1.22 0.44 -11.13
N ALA A 273 1.23 0.57 -9.80
CA ALA A 273 0.11 1.14 -9.08
C ALA A 273 0.01 2.67 -9.19
N LEU A 274 1.13 3.39 -9.33
CA LEU A 274 1.15 4.85 -9.35
C LEU A 274 0.37 5.45 -10.54
N PRO A 275 0.59 5.01 -11.80
CA PRO A 275 -0.18 5.49 -12.96
C PRO A 275 -1.66 5.16 -12.84
N ALA A 276 -1.99 3.95 -12.37
CA ALA A 276 -3.38 3.52 -12.17
C ALA A 276 -4.09 4.37 -11.12
N ALA A 277 -3.42 4.69 -10.00
CA ALA A 277 -3.96 5.56 -8.97
C ALA A 277 -4.13 7.01 -9.48
N HIS A 278 -3.15 7.52 -10.22
CA HIS A 278 -3.21 8.87 -10.75
C HIS A 278 -4.33 9.02 -11.80
N ASP A 279 -4.47 8.07 -12.71
CA ASP A 279 -5.56 8.06 -13.69
C ASP A 279 -6.93 7.98 -13.01
N PHE A 280 -7.08 7.09 -12.02
CA PHE A 280 -8.33 6.93 -11.28
C PHE A 280 -8.72 8.16 -10.44
N LEU A 281 -7.76 8.85 -9.83
CA LEU A 281 -8.02 9.97 -8.90
C LEU A 281 -7.99 11.34 -9.55
N VAL A 282 -7.10 11.54 -10.53
CA VAL A 282 -6.85 12.83 -11.19
C VAL A 282 -7.47 12.87 -12.58
N GLY A 283 -7.79 11.72 -13.19
CA GLY A 283 -8.35 11.64 -14.54
C GLY A 283 -7.35 11.95 -15.65
N ALA A 284 -6.05 11.87 -15.34
CA ALA A 284 -4.97 12.13 -16.30
C ALA A 284 -3.97 10.96 -16.30
N SER A 285 -3.81 10.31 -17.44
CA SER A 285 -2.81 9.24 -17.59
C SER A 285 -1.41 9.84 -17.71
N ARG A 286 -0.49 9.39 -16.85
CA ARG A 286 0.94 9.77 -16.86
C ARG A 286 1.82 8.61 -16.50
N ALA A 287 3.07 8.63 -16.98
CA ALA A 287 4.04 7.64 -16.58
C ALA A 287 4.40 7.80 -15.09
N ALA A 288 4.68 6.68 -14.41
CA ALA A 288 5.04 6.71 -12.99
C ALA A 288 6.23 7.64 -12.72
N GLY A 289 7.24 7.64 -13.60
CA GLY A 289 8.39 8.54 -13.49
C GLY A 289 8.01 10.02 -13.57
N GLU A 290 7.07 10.40 -14.43
CA GLU A 290 6.62 11.79 -14.56
C GLU A 290 5.86 12.25 -13.32
N ILE A 291 4.99 11.40 -12.78
CA ILE A 291 4.27 11.65 -11.52
C ILE A 291 5.28 11.83 -10.38
N MET A 292 6.24 10.90 -10.27
CA MET A 292 7.26 10.95 -9.23
C MET A 292 8.13 12.21 -9.34
N ARG A 293 8.59 12.56 -10.55
CA ARG A 293 9.39 13.77 -10.78
C ARG A 293 8.61 15.03 -10.42
N GLN A 294 7.35 15.13 -10.86
CA GLN A 294 6.50 16.28 -10.56
C GLN A 294 6.35 16.49 -9.05
N GLN A 295 6.02 15.43 -8.31
CA GLN A 295 5.83 15.50 -6.85
C GLN A 295 7.14 15.79 -6.10
N MET A 296 8.25 15.17 -6.53
CA MET A 296 9.57 15.44 -5.93
C MET A 296 10.03 16.87 -6.16
N VAL A 297 9.83 17.42 -7.36
CA VAL A 297 10.19 18.82 -7.66
C VAL A 297 9.29 19.77 -6.87
N LEU A 298 7.98 19.51 -6.81
CA LEU A 298 7.03 20.30 -6.03
C LEU A 298 7.46 20.39 -4.56
N ASN A 299 7.72 19.24 -3.93
CA ASN A 299 8.16 19.17 -2.54
C ASN A 299 9.53 19.83 -2.35
N ALA A 300 10.48 19.63 -3.27
CA ALA A 300 11.80 20.26 -3.18
C ALA A 300 11.75 21.78 -3.30
N VAL A 301 10.86 22.32 -4.14
CA VAL A 301 10.66 23.77 -4.29
C VAL A 301 9.97 24.34 -3.05
N HIS A 302 8.97 23.65 -2.51
CA HIS A 302 8.32 24.02 -1.26
C HIS A 302 9.34 24.09 -0.10
N ASP A 303 10.13 23.04 0.10
CA ASP A 303 11.16 22.97 1.14
C ASP A 303 12.23 24.06 0.96
N ALA A 304 12.62 24.35 -0.28
CA ALA A 304 13.57 25.41 -0.59
C ALA A 304 12.99 26.80 -0.26
N GLY A 305 11.70 27.01 -0.50
CA GLY A 305 10.96 28.22 -0.15
C GLY A 305 10.91 28.45 1.36
N GLU A 306 10.54 27.42 2.13
CA GLU A 306 10.52 27.47 3.59
C GLU A 306 11.91 27.75 4.19
N GLN A 307 12.94 27.03 3.72
CA GLN A 307 14.32 27.22 4.14
C GLN A 307 14.81 28.64 3.84
N TRP A 308 14.49 29.16 2.67
CA TRP A 308 14.85 30.52 2.30
C TRP A 308 14.16 31.56 3.19
N ALA A 309 12.86 31.40 3.45
CA ALA A 309 12.13 32.32 4.32
C ALA A 309 12.68 32.34 5.76
N ALA A 310 13.08 31.17 6.27
CA ALA A 310 13.73 31.06 7.56
C ALA A 310 15.12 31.74 7.58
N GLU A 311 15.92 31.58 6.53
CA GLU A 311 17.25 32.21 6.39
C GLU A 311 17.15 33.73 6.17
N ALA A 312 16.14 34.21 5.43
CA ALA A 312 15.96 35.61 5.07
C ALA A 312 15.30 36.46 6.18
N GLY A 313 14.86 35.85 7.28
CA GLY A 313 14.18 36.54 8.39
C GLY A 313 12.84 37.20 7.99
N ASN A 314 12.34 36.94 6.79
CA ASN A 314 11.19 37.61 6.19
C ASN A 314 10.00 36.65 6.10
N ALA A 315 9.37 36.35 7.24
CA ALA A 315 8.12 35.58 7.31
C ALA A 315 6.99 36.20 6.44
N ALA A 316 7.07 37.50 6.14
CA ALA A 316 6.14 38.19 5.24
C ALA A 316 6.29 37.77 3.77
N ALA A 317 7.50 37.46 3.30
CA ALA A 317 7.73 36.98 1.93
C ALA A 317 7.27 35.52 1.78
N LEU A 318 7.34 34.72 2.84
CA LEU A 318 6.76 33.38 2.89
C LEU A 318 5.24 33.41 2.84
N ARG A 319 4.58 34.31 3.60
CA ARG A 319 3.12 34.50 3.54
C ARG A 319 2.65 34.90 2.15
N ALA A 320 3.38 35.76 1.44
CA ALA A 320 3.07 36.09 0.05
C ALA A 320 3.24 34.89 -0.91
N TYR A 321 4.09 33.92 -0.58
CA TYR A 321 4.26 32.68 -1.34
C TYR A 321 3.22 31.62 -0.96
N THR A 322 2.83 31.50 0.31
CA THR A 322 1.88 30.49 0.80
C THR A 322 0.40 30.88 0.68
N ASP A 323 0.09 32.19 0.73
CA ASP A 323 -1.30 32.71 0.73
C ASP A 323 -1.76 33.21 -0.65
N ALA A 324 -0.85 33.32 -1.63
CA ALA A 324 -1.22 33.42 -3.04
C ALA A 324 -1.70 32.06 -3.57
#